data_AF-A0A7M1SRJ7-F1
#
_entry.id   AF-A0A7M1SRJ7-F1
#
_cell.length_a   1.000
_cell.length_b   1.000
_cell.length_c   1.000
_cell.angle_alpha   90.00
_cell.angle_beta   90.00
_cell.angle_gamma   90.00
#
_symmetry.space_group_name_H-M   'P 1'
#
loop_
_entity.id
_entity.type
_entity.pdbx_description
1 polymer ?
#
loop_
_entity_poly.entity_id
_entity_poly.type
_entity_poly.pdbx_seq_one_letter_code
_entity_poly.pdbx_strand_id
1 'polypeptide(L)'
;MRPVIDLAEDYSATTYEASPKLREQAILRDRTCAFPFCNRLARSADRDHITPHEQGGPTRSANLGSLCRRHHRCKTHDGWSYVMLNPGTYYWCDPHGTQYLVTPATTFLLPGTRGGPVVRARQRALASMRATAQGMPNRRHQVRPFTGEHAPASRTHQTTAYTSTGRIAGTGGTDPPPF
;
A
#
# COMPACT_ATOMS: atom_id res chain seq x y z
N MET A 1 -13.53 16.97 -17.82
CA MET A 1 -14.22 16.69 -16.53
C MET A 1 -13.35 15.70 -15.75
N ARG A 2 -13.00 15.97 -14.48
CA ARG A 2 -12.24 15.00 -13.66
C ARG A 2 -13.21 13.91 -13.17
N PRO A 3 -12.89 12.61 -13.29
CA PRO A 3 -13.74 11.55 -12.78
C PRO A 3 -13.84 11.63 -11.25
N VAL A 4 -15.00 11.28 -10.70
CA VAL A 4 -15.21 11.15 -9.26
C VAL A 4 -14.34 10.00 -8.75
N ILE A 5 -13.59 10.25 -7.68
CA ILE A 5 -12.77 9.23 -7.00
C ILE A 5 -13.57 8.72 -5.81
N ASP A 6 -13.88 7.43 -5.83
CA ASP A 6 -14.44 6.75 -4.66
C ASP A 6 -13.33 6.52 -3.63
N LEU A 7 -13.55 7.00 -2.40
CA LEU A 7 -12.59 6.86 -1.30
C LEU A 7 -12.71 5.51 -0.56
N ALA A 8 -13.81 4.79 -0.77
CA ALA A 8 -14.07 3.48 -0.16
C ALA A 8 -13.57 2.32 -1.03
N GLU A 9 -13.46 2.54 -2.33
CA GLU A 9 -13.01 1.53 -3.29
C GLU A 9 -11.54 1.11 -3.06
N ASP A 10 -11.22 -0.16 -3.26
CA ASP A 10 -9.85 -0.67 -3.14
C ASP A 10 -9.16 -0.71 -4.51
N TYR A 11 -8.36 0.31 -4.79
CA TYR A 11 -7.52 0.37 -5.98
C TYR A 11 -6.16 -0.28 -5.73
N SER A 12 -5.62 -0.94 -6.76
CA SER A 12 -4.28 -1.52 -6.74
C SER A 12 -3.48 -1.14 -7.99
N ALA A 13 -2.16 -1.14 -7.87
CA ALA A 13 -1.22 -1.08 -8.97
C ALA A 13 -0.29 -2.31 -8.92
N THR A 14 0.19 -2.74 -10.09
CA THR A 14 1.15 -3.85 -10.21
C THR A 14 2.60 -3.42 -9.94
N THR A 15 2.85 -2.12 -9.92
CA THR A 15 4.18 -1.51 -9.74
C THR A 15 4.39 -1.02 -8.32
N TYR A 16 5.64 -0.76 -7.96
CA TYR A 16 6.00 -0.07 -6.71
C TYR A 16 5.33 1.32 -6.63
N GLU A 17 5.37 2.07 -7.73
CA GLU A 17 4.76 3.39 -7.81
C GLU A 17 3.23 3.31 -7.82
N ALA A 18 2.60 4.16 -7.00
CA ALA A 18 1.15 4.29 -6.98
C ALA A 18 0.65 4.96 -8.26
N SER A 19 -0.38 4.39 -8.89
CA SER A 19 -1.03 5.02 -10.04
C SER A 19 -1.59 6.42 -9.67
N PRO A 20 -1.77 7.33 -10.63
CA PRO A 20 -2.30 8.67 -10.34
C PRO A 20 -3.63 8.66 -9.60
N LYS A 21 -4.51 7.70 -9.91
CA LYS A 21 -5.80 7.50 -9.24
C LYS A 21 -5.62 7.08 -7.79
N LEU A 22 -4.76 6.10 -7.54
CA LEU A 22 -4.45 5.60 -6.19
C LEU A 22 -3.74 6.68 -5.34
N ARG A 23 -2.83 7.44 -5.95
CA ARG A 23 -2.18 8.59 -5.31
C ARG A 23 -3.19 9.64 -4.87
N GLU A 24 -4.08 10.07 -5.77
CA GLU A 24 -5.08 11.08 -5.46
C GLU A 24 -6.11 10.55 -4.43
N GLN A 25 -6.48 9.27 -4.49
CA GLN A 25 -7.34 8.67 -3.47
C GLN A 25 -6.70 8.75 -2.07
N ALA A 26 -5.43 8.39 -1.93
CA ALA A 26 -4.71 8.49 -0.66
C ALA A 26 -4.63 9.94 -0.15
N ILE A 27 -4.39 10.90 -1.05
CA ILE A 27 -4.37 12.34 -0.73
C ILE A 27 -5.73 12.79 -0.16
N LEU A 28 -6.82 12.46 -0.84
CA LEU A 28 -8.16 12.90 -0.47
C LEU A 28 -8.64 12.22 0.83
N ARG A 29 -8.28 10.96 1.02
CA ARG A 29 -8.57 10.19 2.23
C ARG A 29 -7.83 10.74 3.44
N ASP A 30 -6.52 10.95 3.32
CA ASP A 30 -5.67 11.29 4.48
C ASP A 30 -5.67 12.78 4.80
N ARG A 31 -5.79 13.66 3.79
CA ARG A 31 -5.76 15.14 3.85
C ARG A 31 -4.45 15.73 4.38
N THR A 32 -3.92 15.20 5.47
CA THR A 32 -2.62 15.51 6.08
C THR A 32 -1.79 14.24 6.25
N CYS A 33 -0.57 14.41 6.74
CA CYS A 33 0.28 13.30 7.14
C CYS A 33 -0.42 12.44 8.19
N ALA A 34 -0.44 11.13 7.97
CA ALA A 34 -1.09 10.15 8.84
C ALA A 34 -0.35 9.89 10.17
N PHE A 35 0.77 10.58 10.42
CA PHE A 35 1.56 10.43 11.64
C PHE A 35 0.90 11.21 12.80
N PRO A 36 0.94 10.71 14.05
CA PRO A 36 0.38 11.38 15.22
C PRO A 36 0.70 12.89 15.28
N PHE A 37 -0.35 13.71 15.44
CA PHE A 37 -0.28 15.17 15.58
C PHE A 37 0.34 15.95 14.40
N CYS A 38 0.63 15.29 13.27
CA CYS A 38 1.19 15.98 12.11
C CYS A 38 0.09 16.61 11.24
N ASN A 39 0.25 17.90 10.90
CA ASN A 39 -0.68 18.65 10.06
C ASN A 39 -0.15 18.94 8.64
N ARG A 40 1.03 18.41 8.25
CA ARG A 40 1.58 18.65 6.92
C ARG A 40 0.67 18.04 5.85
N LEU A 41 0.39 18.79 4.78
CA LEU A 41 -0.55 18.37 3.74
C LEU A 41 -0.16 17.04 3.08
N ALA A 42 -1.14 16.17 2.85
CA ALA A 42 -0.94 14.89 2.16
C ALA A 42 -0.46 15.07 0.71
N ARG A 43 -0.81 16.20 0.07
CA ARG A 43 -0.34 16.55 -1.29
C ARG A 43 1.18 16.66 -1.41
N SER A 44 1.86 17.06 -0.33
CA SER A 44 3.33 17.17 -0.26
C SER A 44 3.98 16.00 0.49
N ALA A 45 3.21 14.95 0.80
CA ALA A 45 3.69 13.78 1.52
C ALA A 45 4.00 12.64 0.54
N ASP A 46 4.81 11.71 1.01
CA ASP A 46 5.11 10.45 0.34
C ASP A 46 3.88 9.50 0.46
N ARG A 47 3.74 8.54 -0.46
CA ARG A 47 2.81 7.39 -0.41
C ARG A 47 3.56 6.21 0.17
N ASP A 48 3.55 6.15 1.50
CA ASP A 48 4.25 5.12 2.25
C ASP A 48 3.50 3.79 2.22
N HIS A 49 4.20 2.71 1.88
CA HIS A 49 3.67 1.35 1.97
C HIS A 49 3.68 0.86 3.42
N ILE A 50 2.52 0.71 4.05
CA ILE A 50 2.36 0.25 5.45
C ILE A 50 3.20 -1.01 5.71
N THR A 51 2.96 -2.06 4.93
CA THR A 51 3.90 -3.16 4.74
C THR A 51 4.81 -2.80 3.58
N PRO A 52 6.13 -2.68 3.77
CA PRO A 52 7.06 -2.29 2.72
C PRO A 52 6.94 -3.17 1.46
N HIS A 53 7.06 -2.54 0.29
CA HIS A 53 6.95 -3.24 -0.98
C HIS A 53 8.02 -4.33 -1.15
N GLU A 54 9.26 -4.05 -0.72
CA GLU A 54 10.36 -5.03 -0.69
C GLU A 54 10.09 -6.26 0.21
N GLN A 55 9.13 -6.16 1.13
CA GLN A 55 8.68 -7.24 2.02
C GLN A 55 7.39 -7.90 1.50
N GLY A 56 7.05 -7.71 0.22
CA GLY A 56 5.86 -8.27 -0.42
C GLY A 56 4.58 -7.45 -0.18
N GLY A 57 4.69 -6.22 0.32
CA GLY A 57 3.55 -5.33 0.49
C GLY A 57 2.98 -4.85 -0.86
N PRO A 58 1.70 -5.10 -1.18
CA PRO A 58 1.14 -4.69 -2.46
C PRO A 58 0.95 -3.17 -2.52
N THR A 59 1.09 -2.57 -3.70
CA THR A 59 0.72 -1.17 -3.93
C THR A 59 -0.80 -1.07 -4.09
N ARG A 60 -1.51 -0.79 -3.00
CA ARG A 60 -2.99 -0.69 -2.99
C ARG A 60 -3.52 0.26 -1.92
N SER A 61 -4.78 0.66 -2.04
CA SER A 61 -5.47 1.59 -1.13
C SER A 61 -5.29 1.23 0.34
N ALA A 62 -5.46 -0.05 0.67
CA ALA A 62 -5.33 -0.56 2.04
C ALA A 62 -3.89 -0.68 2.56
N ASN A 63 -2.87 -0.52 1.71
CA ASN A 63 -1.46 -0.61 2.08
C ASN A 63 -0.69 0.71 1.89
N LEU A 64 -1.34 1.79 1.48
CA LEU A 64 -0.70 3.09 1.33
C LEU A 64 -1.21 4.08 2.37
N GLY A 65 -0.31 4.83 3.00
CA GLY A 65 -0.59 5.96 3.88
C GLY A 65 0.18 7.21 3.44
N SER A 66 -0.36 8.40 3.71
CA SER A 66 0.33 9.66 3.40
C SER A 66 1.31 10.02 4.52
N LEU A 67 2.62 9.92 4.31
CA LEU A 67 3.64 10.31 5.29
C LEU A 67 4.57 11.37 4.74
N CYS A 68 4.72 12.49 5.44
CA CYS A 68 5.75 13.43 5.02
C CYS A 68 7.14 12.82 5.19
N ARG A 69 8.12 13.31 4.41
CA ARG A 69 9.48 12.76 4.38
C ARG A 69 10.10 12.52 5.76
N ARG A 70 9.88 13.43 6.71
CA ARG A 70 10.35 13.29 8.10
C ARG A 70 9.78 12.04 8.78
N HIS A 71 8.46 11.85 8.72
CA HIS A 71 7.79 10.73 9.39
C HIS A 71 7.89 9.42 8.63
N HIS A 72 8.04 9.47 7.30
CA HIS A 72 8.42 8.30 6.52
C HIS A 72 9.75 7.74 7.04
N ARG A 73 10.77 8.60 7.22
CA ARG A 73 12.06 8.19 7.81
C ARG A 73 11.93 7.67 9.24
N CYS A 74 11.08 8.26 10.08
CA CYS A 74 10.86 7.74 11.44
C CYS A 74 10.32 6.30 11.45
N LYS A 75 9.44 5.96 10.51
CA LYS A 75 8.95 4.59 10.33
C LYS A 75 10.04 3.66 9.81
N THR A 76 10.79 4.09 8.79
CA THR A 76 11.81 3.26 8.17
C THR A 76 12.98 2.97 9.11
N HIS A 77 13.47 4.00 9.81
CA HIS A 77 14.75 3.95 10.51
C HIS A 77 14.60 3.95 12.03
N ASP A 78 13.59 4.63 12.57
CA ASP A 78 13.52 4.94 14.00
C ASP A 78 12.54 4.03 14.75
N GLY A 79 12.22 2.84 14.24
CA GLY A 79 11.45 1.82 14.96
C GLY A 79 9.93 2.03 14.98
N TRP A 80 9.41 3.15 14.49
CA TRP A 80 7.96 3.40 14.42
C TRP A 80 7.26 2.39 13.51
N SER A 81 5.99 2.10 13.81
CA SER A 81 5.18 1.21 13.00
C SER A 81 3.70 1.55 13.12
N TYR A 82 2.91 1.17 12.11
CA TYR A 82 1.49 1.46 12.10
C TYR A 82 0.67 0.50 11.25
N VAL A 83 -0.63 0.43 11.49
CA VAL A 83 -1.58 -0.26 10.61
C VAL A 83 -2.74 0.68 10.29
N MET A 84 -3.33 0.51 9.12
CA MET A 84 -4.62 1.12 8.80
C MET A 84 -5.73 0.23 9.35
N LEU A 85 -6.56 0.80 10.22
CA LEU A 85 -7.73 0.11 10.79
C LEU A 85 -8.93 0.22 9.84
N ASN A 86 -9.16 1.44 9.35
CA ASN A 86 -10.14 1.80 8.34
C ASN A 86 -9.52 2.86 7.43
N PRO A 87 -10.03 3.09 6.21
CA PRO A 87 -9.54 4.17 5.36
C PRO A 87 -9.43 5.51 6.11
N GLY A 88 -8.22 6.06 6.22
CA GLY A 88 -7.94 7.33 6.91
C GLY A 88 -7.83 7.23 8.44
N THR A 89 -7.98 6.03 9.02
CA THR A 89 -7.81 5.77 10.46
C THR A 89 -6.66 4.81 10.70
N TYR A 90 -5.68 5.25 11.49
CA TYR A 90 -4.41 4.56 11.69
C TYR A 90 -4.14 4.31 13.15
N TYR A 91 -3.61 3.14 13.44
CA TYR A 91 -3.07 2.79 14.74
C TYR A 91 -1.55 2.78 14.66
N TRP A 92 -0.92 3.67 15.41
CA TRP A 92 0.54 3.84 15.48
C TRP A 92 1.08 3.29 16.78
N CYS A 93 2.30 2.77 16.71
CA CYS A 93 3.11 2.41 17.87
C CYS A 93 4.51 3.03 17.71
N ASP A 94 4.95 3.72 18.75
CA ASP A 94 6.31 4.23 18.85
C ASP A 94 7.30 3.14 19.31
N PRO A 95 8.61 3.40 19.27
CA PRO A 95 9.63 2.41 19.68
C PRO A 95 9.59 2.04 21.16
N HIS A 96 8.98 2.87 22.00
CA HIS A 96 8.85 2.68 23.44
C HIS A 96 7.52 1.98 23.82
N GLY A 97 6.69 1.66 22.83
CA GLY A 97 5.42 0.97 22.98
C GLY A 97 4.22 1.89 23.19
N THR A 98 4.39 3.21 23.13
CA THR A 98 3.27 4.16 23.22
C THR A 98 2.41 4.07 21.97
N GLN A 99 1.09 4.07 22.17
CA GLN A 99 0.15 3.83 21.09
C GLN A 99 -0.72 5.05 20.82
N TYR A 100 -1.02 5.26 19.55
CA TYR A 100 -1.82 6.40 19.09
C TYR A 100 -2.88 5.92 18.10
N LEU A 101 -4.08 6.46 18.23
CA LEU A 101 -5.14 6.35 17.23
C LEU A 101 -5.23 7.66 16.47
N VAL A 102 -4.85 7.65 15.19
CA VAL A 102 -4.94 8.80 14.30
C VAL A 102 -6.20 8.64 13.47
N THR A 103 -7.09 9.63 13.53
CA THR A 103 -8.32 9.70 12.74
C THR A 103 -8.29 10.96 11.86
N PRO A 104 -9.18 11.09 10.87
CA PRO A 104 -9.28 12.33 10.09
C PRO A 104 -9.61 13.58 10.92
N ALA A 105 -10.20 13.40 12.12
CA ALA A 105 -10.60 14.51 12.99
C ALA A 105 -9.50 14.87 14.00
N THR A 106 -8.85 13.88 14.61
CA THR A 106 -7.86 14.10 15.65
C THR A 106 -6.97 12.87 15.91
N THR A 107 -5.93 13.07 16.71
CA THR A 107 -5.08 12.01 17.25
C THR A 107 -5.39 11.79 18.73
N PHE A 108 -5.61 10.54 19.12
CA PHE A 108 -5.76 10.11 20.51
C PHE A 108 -4.51 9.38 20.96
N LEU A 109 -3.94 9.78 22.08
CA LEU A 109 -2.98 8.97 22.84
C LEU A 109 -3.77 7.87 23.55
N LEU A 110 -3.37 6.61 23.37
CA LEU A 110 -4.05 5.47 23.98
C LEU A 110 -3.39 5.12 25.33
N PRO A 111 -4.06 5.33 26.47
CA PRO A 111 -3.47 5.09 27.79
C PRO A 111 -3.19 3.60 28.04
N GLY A 112 -2.20 3.31 28.90
CA GLY A 112 -2.07 1.99 29.55
C GLY A 112 -1.46 0.88 28.71
N THR A 113 -0.91 1.16 27.53
CA THR A 113 -0.26 0.15 26.71
C THR A 113 1.26 0.32 26.72
N ARG A 114 1.95 -0.37 27.65
CA ARG A 114 3.35 -0.78 27.41
C ARG A 114 3.31 -2.02 26.52
N GLY A 115 2.81 -1.84 25.29
CA GLY A 115 2.76 -2.91 24.31
C GLY A 115 4.06 -2.90 23.53
N GLY A 116 4.92 -3.92 23.74
CA GLY A 116 5.98 -4.28 22.81
C GLY A 116 5.43 -4.59 21.40
N PRO A 117 6.16 -5.28 20.51
CA PRO A 117 6.05 -5.15 19.04
C PRO A 117 4.79 -5.78 18.39
N VAL A 118 3.60 -5.57 18.94
CA VAL A 118 2.32 -6.12 18.47
C VAL A 118 2.02 -5.62 17.04
N VAL A 119 2.36 -4.37 16.72
CA VAL A 119 2.16 -3.84 15.36
C VAL A 119 3.09 -4.50 14.35
N ARG A 120 4.40 -4.56 14.62
CA ARG A 120 5.37 -5.22 13.73
C ARG A 120 5.11 -6.72 13.61
N ALA A 121 4.76 -7.39 14.71
CA ALA A 121 4.37 -8.80 14.71
C ALA A 121 3.08 -9.04 13.93
N ARG A 122 2.06 -8.19 14.09
CA ARG A 122 0.81 -8.25 13.32
C ARG A 122 1.04 -7.93 11.84
N GLN A 123 1.85 -6.94 11.49
CA GLN A 123 2.22 -6.64 10.10
C GLN A 123 2.93 -7.83 9.46
N ARG A 124 3.91 -8.44 10.16
CA ARG A 124 4.59 -9.67 9.70
C ARG A 124 3.62 -10.82 9.56
N ALA A 125 2.78 -11.08 10.55
CA ALA A 125 1.79 -12.15 10.50
C ALA A 125 0.79 -11.95 9.35
N LEU A 126 0.27 -10.73 9.14
CA LEU A 126 -0.64 -10.41 8.04
C LEU A 126 0.04 -10.50 6.66
N ALA A 127 1.30 -10.08 6.55
CA ALA A 127 2.09 -10.24 5.32
C ALA A 127 2.33 -11.73 5.02
N SER A 128 2.76 -12.51 6.02
CA SER A 128 2.99 -13.95 5.89
C SER A 128 1.71 -14.71 5.54
N MET A 129 0.58 -14.45 6.21
CA MET A 129 -0.71 -15.10 5.92
C MET A 129 -1.21 -14.85 4.50
N ARG A 130 -0.97 -13.64 3.95
CA ARG A 130 -1.32 -13.32 2.55
C ARG A 130 -0.39 -14.00 1.55
N ALA A 131 0.89 -14.14 1.86
CA ALA A 131 1.85 -14.89 1.04
C ALA A 131 1.48 -16.39 0.96
N THR A 132 1.04 -17.01 2.06
CA THR A 132 0.57 -18.41 2.04
C THR A 132 -0.72 -18.57 1.25
N ALA A 133 -1.65 -17.61 1.32
CA ALA A 133 -2.88 -17.63 0.53
C ALA A 133 -2.62 -17.54 -0.98
N GLN A 134 -1.57 -16.83 -1.40
CA GLN A 134 -1.15 -16.72 -2.81
C GLN A 134 -0.41 -17.98 -3.33
N GLY A 135 0.05 -18.86 -2.44
CA GLY A 135 0.73 -20.12 -2.77
C GLY A 135 -0.16 -21.36 -2.79
N MET A 136 -1.46 -21.25 -2.46
CA MET A 136 -2.37 -22.38 -2.54
C MET A 136 -2.72 -22.67 -4.01
N PRO A 137 -2.43 -23.87 -4.55
CA PRO A 137 -2.82 -24.23 -5.90
C PRO A 137 -4.35 -24.21 -5.96
N ASN A 138 -4.87 -23.36 -6.85
CA ASN A 138 -6.29 -23.23 -7.09
C ASN A 138 -6.81 -24.61 -7.56
N ARG A 139 -7.50 -25.35 -6.68
CA ARG A 139 -8.16 -26.62 -7.04
C ARG A 139 -9.29 -26.26 -8.01
N ARG A 140 -8.95 -26.19 -9.29
CA ARG A 140 -9.93 -26.08 -10.38
C ARG A 140 -10.88 -27.26 -10.23
N HIS A 141 -12.12 -26.99 -9.83
CA HIS A 141 -13.22 -27.90 -10.09
C HIS A 141 -13.27 -28.09 -11.61
N GLN A 142 -12.90 -29.28 -12.07
CA GLN A 142 -13.02 -29.68 -13.46
C GLN A 142 -14.52 -29.82 -13.77
N VAL A 143 -15.12 -28.76 -14.29
CA VAL A 143 -16.40 -28.88 -14.99
C VAL A 143 -16.08 -29.49 -16.35
N ARG A 144 -16.60 -30.69 -16.60
CA ARG A 144 -16.43 -31.41 -17.88
C ARG A 144 -17.11 -30.59 -19.00
N PRO A 145 -16.46 -30.37 -20.15
CA PRO A 145 -17.07 -29.65 -21.25
C PRO A 145 -18.13 -30.52 -21.94
N PHE A 146 -19.26 -29.89 -22.27
CA PHE A 146 -20.23 -30.39 -23.24
C PHE A 146 -19.69 -30.11 -24.64
N THR A 147 -19.68 -31.14 -25.48
CA THR A 147 -19.19 -31.15 -26.86
C THR A 147 -20.09 -30.36 -27.79
N GLY A 148 -19.49 -29.48 -28.61
CA GLY A 148 -20.13 -28.86 -29.76
C GLY A 148 -19.05 -28.29 -30.66
N GLU A 149 -18.73 -29.02 -31.73
CA GLU A 149 -17.80 -28.61 -32.77
C GLU A 149 -18.34 -27.39 -33.53
N HIS A 150 -17.45 -26.46 -33.90
CA HIS A 150 -17.36 -25.84 -35.24
C HIS A 150 -16.08 -24.99 -35.31
N ALA A 151 -15.25 -25.27 -36.33
CA ALA A 151 -13.99 -24.60 -36.66
C ALA A 151 -14.21 -23.47 -37.71
N PRO A 152 -13.17 -22.79 -38.22
CA PRO A 152 -12.70 -21.51 -37.69
C PRO A 152 -12.71 -20.36 -38.72
N ALA A 153 -12.53 -19.12 -38.26
CA ALA A 153 -12.11 -18.02 -39.15
C ALA A 153 -11.11 -17.09 -38.45
N SER A 154 -9.92 -17.06 -39.04
CA SER A 154 -8.73 -16.31 -38.64
C SER A 154 -8.90 -14.79 -38.82
N ARG A 155 -8.38 -13.99 -37.89
CA ARG A 155 -7.91 -12.63 -38.22
C ARG A 155 -6.81 -12.17 -37.28
N THR A 156 -5.65 -11.95 -37.89
CA THR A 156 -4.39 -11.45 -37.32
C THR A 156 -4.53 -9.99 -36.87
N HIS A 157 -4.13 -9.66 -35.63
CA HIS A 157 -3.83 -8.30 -35.22
C HIS A 157 -2.38 -8.24 -34.72
N GLN A 158 -1.56 -7.46 -35.40
CA GLN A 158 -0.18 -7.15 -35.03
C GLN A 158 -0.17 -6.07 -33.93
N THR A 159 0.49 -6.36 -32.82
CA THR A 159 0.84 -5.39 -31.76
C THR A 159 2.15 -4.69 -32.10
N THR A 160 2.14 -3.35 -32.04
CA THR A 160 3.32 -2.49 -32.12
C THR A 160 4.02 -2.45 -30.76
N ALA A 161 5.30 -2.79 -30.71
CA ALA A 161 6.14 -2.67 -29.52
C ALA A 161 6.67 -1.23 -29.40
N TYR A 162 6.60 -0.64 -28.20
CA TYR A 162 7.30 0.59 -27.85
C TYR A 162 8.51 0.23 -26.99
N THR A 163 9.71 0.47 -27.52
CA THR A 163 10.98 0.30 -26.83
C THR A 163 11.32 1.60 -26.10
N SER A 164 11.38 1.58 -24.77
CA SER A 164 11.98 2.67 -23.98
C SER A 164 13.19 2.13 -23.26
N THR A 165 14.37 2.55 -23.71
CA THR A 165 15.69 2.24 -23.16
C THR A 165 15.89 2.94 -21.82
N GLY A 166 15.96 2.16 -20.74
CA GLY A 166 16.40 2.63 -19.42
C GLY A 166 17.93 2.66 -19.34
N ARG A 167 18.49 3.80 -18.91
CA ARG A 167 19.88 3.92 -18.46
C ARG A 167 19.89 3.93 -16.94
N ILE A 168 20.56 2.95 -16.36
CA ILE A 168 20.84 2.84 -14.92
C ILE A 168 22.13 3.59 -14.58
N ALA A 169 22.13 4.38 -13.50
CA ALA A 169 23.33 4.75 -12.76
C ALA A 169 22.96 5.26 -11.36
N GLY A 170 23.68 4.79 -10.33
CA GLY A 170 23.88 5.54 -9.08
C GLY A 170 23.54 4.80 -7.79
N THR A 171 24.58 4.34 -7.10
CA THR A 171 24.61 3.76 -5.76
C THR A 171 24.38 4.78 -4.64
N GLY A 172 23.55 4.46 -3.63
CA GLY A 172 23.55 5.18 -2.33
C GLY A 172 22.22 5.13 -1.58
N GLY A 173 22.16 4.32 -0.51
CA GLY A 173 21.06 4.25 0.46
C GLY A 173 19.82 3.48 -0.02
N THR A 174 19.53 2.33 0.60
CA THR A 174 18.33 1.52 0.31
C THR A 174 17.05 2.14 0.89
N ASP A 175 16.91 3.47 0.82
CA ASP A 175 15.60 4.09 1.01
C ASP A 175 14.92 4.04 -0.35
N PRO A 176 13.78 3.34 -0.49
CA PRO A 176 13.09 3.36 -1.75
C PRO A 176 12.68 4.81 -2.08
N PRO A 177 12.74 5.20 -3.36
CA PRO A 177 12.62 6.59 -3.77
C PRO A 177 11.31 7.21 -3.25
N PRO A 178 11.33 8.47 -2.75
CA PRO A 178 10.13 9.14 -2.31
C PRO A 178 9.16 9.33 -3.48
N PHE A 179 7.86 9.16 -3.22
CA PHE A 179 6.81 9.71 -4.08
C PHE A 179 5.63 10.24 -3.29
#